data_AF-A0AA94F2C2-F1
#
_entry.id   AF-A0AA94F2C2-F1
#
_cell.length_a   1.000
_cell.length_b   1.000
_cell.length_c   1.000
_cell.angle_alpha   90.00
_cell.angle_beta   90.00
_cell.angle_gamma   90.00
#
_symmetry.space_group_name_H-M   'P 1'
#
loop_
_entity.id
_entity.type
_entity.pdbx_description
1 polymer ?
#
loop_
_entity_poly.entity_id
_entity_poly.type
_entity_poly.pdbx_seq_one_letter_code
_entity_poly.pdbx_strand_id
1 'polypeptide(L)'
;MVETRKINGNDLLKLGYQSGPTLGVALKINKKRLGFTHEEMIEKYKKVLEAPENYLDDKNFSKLASALIEQMNEKPEDFITLNSNPNAFALYGEKHIEDGAKQQMEIAMKLPVTVAGALMPDAHQGYGLPIGGVLATKNAIIPYGVGVDIGCRMALSIYDIPEWYYYENEAKFKRELIAHSKFGTGHGYHGQYKSDHLVLENKAFNENVFLNTLKDKAWSQLGTSGGGNHFVEFGIIEFEKEDLDLKIPKGKYVALLTHSGSRGFGATIAGHYTKIAKQVCKLPHEAQNLAYLDLNSELGQEYWIAMNLAGDYASACHEIIHDKMKKALGAVTLAKIENHHNFAWKEIYNGEEVIVHRKGATPAGKNVMGIIPGSMTAPGFLVRGKGEEKAINSASHGAGRQMSRTQAIKNITRNDMQTILKDHGVTLIGAGLDEAPMAYKDIHQVMVSQQDLVDVVAKFVPKMVRMADDGSKED
;
A
#
# COMPACT_ATOMS: atom_id res chain seq x y z
N MET A 1 -40.27 18.03 9.53
CA MET A 1 -38.82 17.78 9.37
C MET A 1 -38.64 17.18 8.00
N VAL A 2 -38.06 17.89 7.03
CA VAL A 2 -37.82 17.33 5.69
C VAL A 2 -36.72 16.29 5.83
N GLU A 3 -37.03 15.05 5.47
CA GLU A 3 -36.15 13.91 5.58
C GLU A 3 -34.86 14.17 4.79
N THR A 4 -33.74 14.27 5.49
CA THR A 4 -32.42 14.59 4.92
C THR A 4 -31.72 13.34 4.37
N ARG A 5 -32.48 12.38 3.82
CA ARG A 5 -31.91 11.15 3.23
C ARG A 5 -30.93 11.55 2.13
N LYS A 6 -29.67 11.17 2.27
CA LYS A 6 -28.62 11.41 1.26
C LYS A 6 -28.75 10.35 0.17
N ILE A 7 -28.85 10.78 -1.10
CA ILE A 7 -28.71 9.89 -2.26
C ILE A 7 -27.32 9.25 -2.21
N ASN A 8 -27.26 7.92 -2.25
CA ASN A 8 -26.03 7.15 -2.26
C ASN A 8 -25.89 6.37 -3.58
N GLY A 9 -24.79 5.62 -3.72
CA GLY A 9 -24.51 4.86 -4.94
C GLY A 9 -25.61 3.84 -5.29
N ASN A 10 -26.21 3.18 -4.29
CA ASN A 10 -27.26 2.20 -4.51
C ASN A 10 -28.54 2.85 -5.04
N ASP A 11 -28.86 4.07 -4.61
CA ASP A 11 -30.02 4.80 -5.14
C ASP A 11 -29.83 5.11 -6.64
N LEU A 12 -28.62 5.50 -7.06
CA LEU A 12 -28.28 5.78 -8.46
C LEU A 12 -28.18 4.51 -9.32
N LEU A 13 -27.62 3.42 -8.80
CA LEU A 13 -27.60 2.13 -9.49
C LEU A 13 -29.02 1.63 -9.77
N LYS A 14 -29.96 1.82 -8.84
CA LYS A 14 -31.39 1.50 -9.04
C LYS A 14 -32.05 2.34 -10.13
N LEU A 15 -31.53 3.54 -10.40
CA LEU A 15 -32.00 4.39 -11.50
C LEU A 15 -31.47 3.93 -12.87
N GLY A 16 -30.54 2.98 -12.92
CA GLY A 16 -29.93 2.50 -14.16
C GLY A 16 -28.56 3.10 -14.48
N TYR A 17 -27.98 3.89 -13.57
CA TYR A 17 -26.58 4.27 -13.71
C TYR A 17 -25.70 3.03 -13.60
N GLN A 18 -24.67 2.93 -14.44
CA GLN A 18 -23.66 1.89 -14.32
C GLN A 18 -22.59 2.30 -13.30
N SER A 19 -22.00 1.32 -12.62
CA SER A 19 -20.80 1.55 -11.82
C SER A 19 -19.70 2.14 -12.72
N GLY A 20 -19.07 3.23 -12.32
CA GLY A 20 -18.07 3.90 -13.16
C GLY A 20 -18.02 5.43 -13.03
N PRO A 21 -17.40 6.11 -14.00
CA PRO A 21 -17.20 7.56 -13.99
C PRO A 21 -18.50 8.36 -13.84
N THR A 22 -19.58 7.96 -14.52
CA THR A 22 -20.89 8.64 -14.50
C THR A 22 -21.53 8.60 -13.11
N LEU A 23 -21.54 7.44 -12.45
CA LEU A 23 -21.95 7.30 -11.05
C LEU A 23 -21.13 8.21 -10.12
N GLY A 24 -19.81 8.27 -10.33
CA GLY A 24 -18.91 9.13 -9.55
C GLY A 24 -19.19 10.62 -9.74
N VAL A 25 -19.45 11.06 -10.98
CA VAL A 25 -19.83 12.45 -11.29
C VAL A 25 -21.18 12.79 -10.65
N ALA A 26 -22.18 11.91 -10.77
CA ALA A 26 -23.48 12.08 -10.12
C ALA A 26 -23.34 12.22 -8.59
N LEU A 27 -22.57 11.34 -7.94
CA LEU A 27 -22.32 11.45 -6.49
C LEU A 27 -21.60 12.74 -6.10
N LYS A 28 -20.69 13.26 -6.93
CA LYS A 28 -20.03 14.56 -6.70
C LYS A 28 -21.00 15.73 -6.81
N ILE A 29 -21.91 15.69 -7.79
CA ILE A 29 -22.97 16.69 -7.94
C ILE A 29 -23.89 16.65 -6.71
N ASN A 30 -24.28 15.45 -6.28
CA ASN A 30 -25.13 15.25 -5.11
C ASN A 30 -24.54 15.85 -3.81
N LYS A 31 -23.21 15.81 -3.64
CA LYS A 31 -22.53 16.42 -2.47
C LYS A 31 -22.76 17.92 -2.36
N LYS A 32 -23.01 18.62 -3.47
CA LYS A 32 -23.27 20.07 -3.47
C LYS A 32 -24.71 20.43 -3.08
N ARG A 33 -25.60 19.45 -2.96
CA ARG A 33 -27.03 19.55 -2.58
C ARG A 33 -27.92 20.55 -3.32
N LEU A 34 -27.39 21.43 -4.18
CA LEU A 34 -28.04 22.23 -5.23
C LEU A 34 -29.41 22.89 -4.91
N GLY A 35 -29.81 22.98 -3.64
CA GLY A 35 -31.13 23.46 -3.22
C GLY A 35 -32.30 22.50 -3.43
N PHE A 36 -32.08 21.28 -3.95
CA PHE A 36 -33.13 20.33 -4.27
C PHE A 36 -33.43 19.35 -3.12
N THR A 37 -34.67 18.91 -3.01
CA THR A 37 -35.08 17.77 -2.16
C THR A 37 -34.53 16.45 -2.72
N HIS A 38 -34.60 15.39 -1.91
CA HIS A 38 -34.17 14.06 -2.33
C HIS A 38 -34.92 13.58 -3.59
N GLU A 39 -36.25 13.71 -3.58
CA GLU A 39 -37.12 13.28 -4.68
C GLU A 39 -36.86 14.10 -5.95
N GLU A 40 -36.71 15.41 -5.84
CA GLU A 40 -36.38 16.28 -6.97
C GLU A 40 -35.01 15.93 -7.58
N MET A 41 -34.00 15.62 -6.76
CA MET A 41 -32.69 15.21 -7.25
C MET A 41 -32.74 13.86 -7.96
N ILE A 42 -33.48 12.90 -7.42
CA ILE A 42 -33.67 11.58 -8.05
C ILE A 42 -34.34 11.74 -9.41
N GLU A 43 -35.40 12.55 -9.49
CA GLU A 43 -36.10 12.83 -10.75
C GLU A 43 -35.20 13.55 -11.76
N LYS A 44 -34.37 14.50 -11.30
CA LYS A 44 -33.37 15.15 -12.16
C LYS A 44 -32.33 14.15 -12.69
N TYR A 45 -31.78 13.28 -11.84
CA TYR A 45 -30.85 12.24 -12.28
C TYR A 45 -31.47 11.29 -13.30
N LYS A 46 -32.75 10.94 -13.14
CA LYS A 46 -33.48 10.13 -14.10
C LYS A 46 -33.59 10.84 -15.46
N LYS A 47 -34.00 12.11 -15.48
CA LYS A 47 -34.09 12.90 -16.73
C LYS A 47 -32.75 13.08 -17.44
N VAL A 48 -31.69 13.32 -16.68
CA VAL A 48 -30.32 13.44 -17.23
C VAL A 48 -29.85 12.10 -17.81
N LEU A 49 -30.24 10.98 -17.21
CA LEU A 49 -29.92 9.64 -17.72
C LEU A 49 -30.71 9.30 -18.99
N GLU A 50 -31.99 9.70 -19.06
CA GLU A 50 -32.87 9.41 -20.20
C GLU A 50 -32.55 10.26 -21.44
N ALA A 51 -32.15 11.52 -21.25
CA ALA A 51 -31.87 12.45 -22.35
C ALA A 51 -30.71 13.41 -22.01
N PRO A 52 -29.46 12.90 -21.91
CA PRO A 52 -28.31 13.68 -21.47
C PRO A 52 -28.02 14.88 -22.39
N GLU A 53 -28.33 14.81 -23.68
CA GLU A 53 -28.16 15.89 -24.66
C GLU A 53 -28.86 17.19 -24.26
N ASN A 54 -29.98 17.11 -23.55
CA ASN A 54 -30.74 18.27 -23.06
C ASN A 54 -30.04 19.03 -21.92
N TYR A 55 -28.96 18.46 -21.37
CA TYR A 55 -28.27 18.97 -20.20
C TYR A 55 -26.82 19.37 -20.46
N LEU A 56 -26.36 19.35 -21.72
CA LEU A 56 -24.99 19.73 -22.09
C LEU A 56 -24.61 21.16 -21.67
N ASP A 57 -25.57 22.09 -21.71
CA ASP A 57 -25.36 23.49 -21.30
C ASP A 57 -25.83 23.77 -19.86
N ASP A 58 -26.29 22.75 -19.12
CA ASP A 58 -26.78 22.92 -17.75
C ASP A 58 -25.63 23.25 -16.78
N LYS A 59 -25.81 24.29 -15.97
CA LYS A 59 -24.80 24.77 -15.01
C LYS A 59 -24.31 23.72 -14.02
N ASN A 60 -25.16 22.76 -13.69
CA ASN A 60 -24.92 21.75 -12.66
C ASN A 60 -24.71 20.35 -13.26
N PHE A 61 -25.41 20.02 -14.34
CA PHE A 61 -25.47 18.67 -14.90
C PHE A 61 -24.69 18.49 -16.22
N SER A 62 -24.17 19.55 -16.85
CA SER A 62 -23.35 19.48 -18.08
C SER A 62 -22.24 18.43 -18.04
N LYS A 63 -21.51 18.34 -16.92
CA LYS A 63 -20.45 17.33 -16.73
C LYS A 63 -20.98 15.90 -16.67
N LEU A 64 -22.17 15.70 -16.07
CA LEU A 64 -22.79 14.39 -16.01
C LEU A 64 -23.35 13.99 -17.37
N ALA A 65 -24.02 14.91 -18.06
CA ALA A 65 -24.52 14.75 -19.41
C ALA A 65 -23.40 14.37 -20.39
N SER A 66 -22.30 15.13 -20.39
CA SER A 66 -21.14 14.85 -21.25
C SER A 66 -20.57 13.45 -21.00
N ALA A 67 -20.44 13.06 -19.73
CA ALA A 67 -19.92 11.75 -19.36
C ALA A 67 -20.88 10.61 -19.74
N LEU A 68 -22.19 10.82 -19.66
CA LEU A 68 -23.20 9.85 -20.11
C LEU A 68 -23.18 9.68 -21.63
N ILE A 69 -23.09 10.78 -22.38
CA ILE A 69 -22.98 10.73 -23.84
C ILE A 69 -21.70 10.03 -24.28
N GLU A 70 -20.58 10.34 -23.64
CA GLU A 70 -19.30 9.66 -23.88
C GLU A 70 -19.44 8.15 -23.63
N GLN A 71 -20.02 7.76 -22.49
CA GLN A 71 -20.28 6.36 -22.15
C GLN A 71 -21.23 5.66 -23.14
N MET A 72 -22.25 6.36 -23.65
CA MET A 72 -23.17 5.81 -24.65
C MET A 72 -22.51 5.62 -26.03
N ASN A 73 -21.46 6.39 -26.32
CA ASN A 73 -20.71 6.30 -27.57
C ASN A 73 -19.56 5.29 -27.53
N GLU A 74 -19.14 4.83 -26.35
CA GLU A 74 -18.12 3.77 -26.21
C GLU A 74 -18.69 2.45 -26.75
N LYS A 75 -18.01 1.86 -27.72
CA LYS A 75 -18.36 0.58 -28.33
C LYS A 75 -17.54 -0.55 -27.71
N PRO A 76 -18.03 -1.80 -27.73
CA PRO A 76 -17.25 -2.95 -27.26
C PRO A 76 -15.88 -3.06 -27.95
N GLU A 77 -15.77 -2.67 -29.23
CA GLU A 77 -14.52 -2.66 -29.99
C GLU A 77 -13.46 -1.67 -29.46
N ASP A 78 -13.87 -0.67 -28.67
CA ASP A 78 -12.96 0.33 -28.10
C ASP A 78 -12.17 -0.24 -26.90
N PHE A 79 -12.52 -1.43 -26.41
CA PHE A 79 -11.92 -2.06 -25.23
C PHE A 79 -11.02 -3.24 -25.60
N ILE A 80 -9.88 -3.32 -24.92
CA ILE A 80 -8.98 -4.47 -24.99
C ILE A 80 -9.69 -5.70 -24.45
N THR A 81 -9.79 -6.74 -25.28
CA THR A 81 -10.45 -7.99 -24.91
C THR A 81 -9.65 -8.75 -23.86
N LEU A 82 -10.33 -9.21 -22.81
CA LEU A 82 -9.76 -10.07 -21.78
C LEU A 82 -9.65 -11.51 -22.27
N ASN A 83 -8.60 -12.23 -21.85
CA ASN A 83 -8.45 -13.64 -22.12
C ASN A 83 -9.56 -14.45 -21.42
N SER A 84 -10.33 -15.21 -22.21
CA SER A 84 -11.42 -16.05 -21.71
C SER A 84 -10.93 -17.29 -20.96
N ASN A 85 -9.73 -17.76 -21.26
CA ASN A 85 -9.09 -18.94 -20.65
C ASN A 85 -7.72 -18.56 -20.08
N PRO A 86 -7.67 -17.81 -18.97
CA PRO A 86 -6.40 -17.43 -18.34
C PRO A 86 -5.68 -18.64 -17.74
N ASN A 87 -4.37 -18.53 -17.60
CA ASN A 87 -3.58 -19.50 -16.83
C ASN A 87 -4.02 -19.49 -15.36
N ALA A 88 -3.91 -20.65 -14.70
CA ALA A 88 -4.04 -20.72 -13.25
C ALA A 88 -2.92 -19.93 -12.56
N PHE A 89 -3.17 -19.50 -11.32
CA PHE A 89 -2.20 -18.83 -10.47
C PHE A 89 -1.97 -19.62 -9.19
N ALA A 90 -0.78 -19.50 -8.59
CA ALA A 90 -0.49 -20.15 -7.32
C ALA A 90 -1.22 -19.44 -6.18
N LEU A 91 -1.78 -20.20 -5.25
CA LEU A 91 -2.54 -19.65 -4.14
C LEU A 91 -2.12 -20.32 -2.83
N TYR A 92 -1.70 -19.49 -1.88
CA TYR A 92 -1.19 -19.93 -0.58
C TYR A 92 -2.13 -19.45 0.53
N GLY A 93 -2.49 -20.34 1.47
CA GLY A 93 -3.36 -19.97 2.61
C GLY A 93 -4.85 -19.78 2.27
N GLU A 94 -5.37 -20.52 1.29
CA GLU A 94 -6.73 -20.35 0.72
C GLU A 94 -7.85 -20.12 1.74
N LYS A 95 -7.84 -20.89 2.83
CA LYS A 95 -8.89 -20.90 3.85
C LYS A 95 -9.08 -19.55 4.54
N HIS A 96 -8.09 -18.66 4.44
CA HIS A 96 -8.05 -17.38 5.14
C HIS A 96 -8.06 -16.18 4.18
N ILE A 97 -8.36 -16.41 2.90
CA ILE A 97 -8.45 -15.39 1.85
C ILE A 97 -9.91 -15.22 1.45
N GLU A 98 -10.41 -14.00 1.52
CA GLU A 98 -11.78 -13.67 1.12
C GLU A 98 -11.98 -13.75 -0.40
N ASP A 99 -13.20 -14.09 -0.83
CA ASP A 99 -13.53 -14.29 -2.25
C ASP A 99 -13.29 -13.03 -3.10
N GLY A 100 -13.48 -11.84 -2.54
CA GLY A 100 -13.20 -10.58 -3.23
C GLY A 100 -11.74 -10.44 -3.65
N ALA A 101 -10.79 -10.92 -2.85
CA ALA A 101 -9.37 -10.92 -3.20
C ALA A 101 -9.07 -11.94 -4.30
N LYS A 102 -9.67 -13.13 -4.23
CA LYS A 102 -9.54 -14.17 -5.27
C LYS A 102 -10.07 -13.69 -6.61
N GLN A 103 -11.27 -13.10 -6.63
CA GLN A 103 -11.88 -12.53 -7.83
C GLN A 103 -11.03 -11.41 -8.45
N GLN A 104 -10.42 -10.55 -7.64
CA GLN A 104 -9.48 -9.54 -8.13
C GLN A 104 -8.27 -10.16 -8.84
N MET A 105 -7.72 -11.23 -8.27
CA MET A 105 -6.61 -11.97 -8.88
C MET A 105 -7.05 -12.68 -10.17
N GLU A 106 -8.22 -13.32 -10.19
CA GLU A 106 -8.79 -13.96 -11.38
C GLU A 106 -8.98 -12.96 -12.53
N ILE A 107 -9.44 -11.73 -12.25
CA ILE A 107 -9.55 -10.68 -13.26
C ILE A 107 -8.16 -10.26 -13.77
N ALA A 108 -7.18 -10.11 -12.87
CA ALA A 108 -5.80 -9.79 -13.24
C ALA A 108 -5.16 -10.86 -14.14
N MET A 109 -5.49 -12.14 -13.91
CA MET A 109 -5.02 -13.24 -14.76
C MET A 109 -5.60 -13.22 -16.17
N LYS A 110 -6.73 -12.54 -16.39
CA LYS A 110 -7.36 -12.40 -17.71
C LYS A 110 -6.76 -11.28 -18.58
N LEU A 111 -5.85 -10.45 -18.06
CA LEU A 111 -5.23 -9.42 -18.90
C LEU A 111 -4.39 -10.09 -20.00
N PRO A 112 -4.42 -9.56 -21.24
CA PRO A 112 -3.64 -10.14 -22.34
C PRO A 112 -2.12 -10.04 -22.15
N VAL A 113 -1.67 -9.16 -21.26
CA VAL A 113 -0.25 -8.99 -20.90
C VAL A 113 0.20 -9.88 -19.74
N THR A 114 -0.71 -10.59 -19.06
CA THR A 114 -0.36 -11.42 -17.92
C THR A 114 0.37 -12.69 -18.36
N VAL A 115 1.49 -12.97 -17.70
CA VAL A 115 2.31 -14.18 -17.90
C VAL A 115 2.04 -15.19 -16.80
N ALA A 116 2.06 -14.75 -15.53
CA ALA A 116 1.88 -15.58 -14.36
C ALA A 116 1.35 -14.75 -13.18
N GLY A 117 0.83 -15.44 -12.16
CA GLY A 117 0.39 -14.80 -10.94
C GLY A 117 0.51 -15.71 -9.72
N ALA A 118 0.53 -15.07 -8.54
CA ALA A 118 0.45 -15.75 -7.26
C ALA A 118 -0.32 -14.88 -6.24
N LEU A 119 -0.95 -15.54 -5.26
CA LEU A 119 -1.68 -14.90 -4.16
C LEU A 119 -1.17 -15.41 -2.82
N MET A 120 -0.73 -14.47 -1.96
CA MET A 120 -0.08 -14.74 -0.68
C MET A 120 -1.10 -14.95 0.46
N PRO A 121 -0.73 -15.61 1.57
CA PRO A 121 -1.68 -15.92 2.66
C PRO A 121 -2.32 -14.71 3.38
N ASP A 122 -1.61 -13.58 3.39
CA ASP A 122 -2.07 -12.30 3.93
C ASP A 122 -3.04 -11.55 2.99
N ALA A 123 -3.38 -12.15 1.85
CA ALA A 123 -4.16 -11.48 0.83
C ALA A 123 -5.56 -11.08 1.30
N HIS A 124 -5.96 -9.90 0.88
CA HIS A 124 -7.28 -9.32 1.15
C HIS A 124 -7.64 -8.32 0.06
N GLN A 125 -8.93 -8.02 -0.02
CA GLN A 125 -9.53 -7.21 -1.05
C GLN A 125 -8.95 -5.79 -1.00
N GLY A 126 -8.41 -5.38 -2.12
CA GLY A 126 -7.92 -4.03 -2.34
C GLY A 126 -8.68 -3.38 -3.49
N TYR A 127 -7.93 -2.78 -4.39
CA TYR A 127 -8.43 -2.17 -5.62
C TYR A 127 -7.48 -2.60 -6.76
N GLY A 128 -8.01 -2.95 -7.93
CA GLY A 128 -7.18 -3.54 -9.00
C GLY A 128 -6.60 -4.87 -8.55
N LEU A 129 -5.27 -4.98 -8.47
CA LEU A 129 -4.59 -6.14 -7.87
C LEU A 129 -4.91 -6.20 -6.36
N PRO A 130 -5.24 -7.39 -5.80
CA PRO A 130 -5.47 -7.52 -4.37
C PRO A 130 -4.18 -7.22 -3.59
N ILE A 131 -4.33 -6.80 -2.33
CA ILE A 131 -3.19 -6.76 -1.41
C ILE A 131 -2.81 -8.23 -1.12
N GLY A 132 -1.53 -8.56 -1.10
CA GLY A 132 -1.04 -9.95 -1.15
C GLY A 132 -0.93 -10.53 -2.57
N GLY A 133 -1.22 -9.73 -3.60
CA GLY A 133 -1.16 -10.17 -5.00
C GLY A 133 0.22 -9.98 -5.63
N VAL A 134 0.63 -10.97 -6.44
CA VAL A 134 1.83 -10.92 -7.28
C VAL A 134 1.43 -11.22 -8.73
N LEU A 135 1.78 -10.33 -9.66
CA LEU A 135 1.42 -10.46 -11.07
C LEU A 135 2.63 -10.19 -11.97
N ALA A 136 3.03 -11.20 -12.74
CA ALA A 136 4.05 -11.06 -13.77
C ALA A 136 3.39 -10.71 -15.11
N THR A 137 3.85 -9.66 -15.76
CA THR A 137 3.35 -9.20 -17.06
C THR A 137 4.47 -9.10 -18.10
N LYS A 138 4.10 -9.22 -19.37
CA LYS A 138 5.02 -9.06 -20.50
C LYS A 138 5.11 -7.60 -20.91
N ASN A 139 6.26 -6.98 -20.66
CA ASN A 139 6.60 -5.60 -21.07
C ASN A 139 5.55 -4.52 -20.73
N ALA A 140 4.76 -4.72 -19.68
CA ALA A 140 3.67 -3.84 -19.32
C ALA A 140 3.71 -3.50 -17.83
N ILE A 141 3.60 -2.22 -17.49
CA ILE A 141 3.60 -1.73 -16.11
C ILE A 141 2.18 -1.25 -15.75
N ILE A 142 1.63 -1.75 -14.65
CA ILE A 142 0.30 -1.43 -14.12
C ILE A 142 0.49 -0.50 -12.91
N PRO A 143 0.28 0.82 -13.03
CA PRO A 143 0.53 1.74 -11.92
C PRO A 143 -0.25 1.40 -10.65
N TYR A 144 -1.49 0.95 -10.82
CA TYR A 144 -2.33 0.56 -9.68
C TYR A 144 -2.01 -0.84 -9.12
N GLY A 145 -1.33 -1.67 -9.92
CA GLY A 145 -0.77 -2.96 -9.52
C GLY A 145 0.49 -2.82 -8.68
N VAL A 146 1.21 -1.70 -8.80
CA VAL A 146 2.24 -1.29 -7.84
C VAL A 146 1.60 -0.83 -6.53
N GLY A 147 0.52 -0.04 -6.63
CA GLY A 147 -0.18 0.53 -5.48
C GLY A 147 -0.03 2.05 -5.40
N VAL A 148 -0.78 2.67 -4.48
CA VAL A 148 -0.79 4.12 -4.31
C VAL A 148 0.41 4.62 -3.52
N ASP A 149 0.88 3.86 -2.54
CA ASP A 149 2.10 4.14 -1.79
C ASP A 149 3.27 3.37 -2.42
N ILE A 150 3.84 3.95 -3.48
CA ILE A 150 4.92 3.33 -4.26
C ILE A 150 6.14 3.13 -3.36
N GLY A 151 6.76 1.96 -3.42
CA GLY A 151 7.96 1.66 -2.64
C GLY A 151 7.74 1.56 -1.14
N CYS A 152 6.47 1.46 -0.68
CA CYS A 152 6.14 1.12 0.69
C CYS A 152 6.92 -0.14 1.10
N ARG A 153 7.58 -0.06 2.25
CA ARG A 153 8.57 -1.05 2.67
C ARG A 153 8.67 -1.17 4.18
N MET A 154 9.27 -2.28 4.57
CA MET A 154 9.82 -2.42 5.91
C MET A 154 11.31 -2.13 5.91
N ALA A 155 11.79 -1.50 6.98
CA ALA A 155 13.22 -1.41 7.28
C ALA A 155 13.47 -1.77 8.75
N LEU A 156 14.35 -2.75 8.97
CA LEU A 156 14.76 -3.25 10.27
C LEU A 156 16.23 -2.91 10.50
N SER A 157 16.55 -2.30 11.63
CA SER A 157 17.92 -2.21 12.15
C SER A 157 18.03 -2.98 13.45
N ILE A 158 18.95 -3.93 13.50
CA ILE A 158 19.30 -4.68 14.71
C ILE A 158 20.50 -3.99 15.34
N TYR A 159 20.39 -3.62 16.61
CA TYR A 159 21.46 -2.92 17.33
C TYR A 159 22.28 -3.87 18.21
N ASP A 160 23.47 -3.44 18.57
CA ASP A 160 24.35 -4.05 19.57
C ASP A 160 23.85 -3.85 21.03
N ILE A 161 22.59 -3.47 21.20
CA ILE A 161 21.97 -3.19 22.48
C ILE A 161 21.24 -4.46 22.98
N PRO A 162 21.56 -4.96 24.18
CA PRO A 162 20.88 -6.12 24.76
C PRO A 162 19.49 -5.76 25.30
N GLU A 163 18.61 -6.77 25.46
CA GLU A 163 17.22 -6.55 25.88
C GLU A 163 17.08 -5.83 27.24
N TRP A 164 17.96 -6.11 28.21
CA TRP A 164 17.88 -5.52 29.55
C TRP A 164 18.06 -4.00 29.52
N TYR A 165 18.89 -3.49 28.61
CA TYR A 165 19.14 -2.05 28.48
C TYR A 165 17.88 -1.31 28.02
N TYR A 166 17.06 -1.94 27.17
CA TYR A 166 15.76 -1.37 26.79
C TYR A 166 14.88 -1.16 28.02
N TYR A 167 14.69 -2.20 28.84
CA TYR A 167 13.81 -2.16 30.01
C TYR A 167 14.29 -1.18 31.08
N GLU A 168 15.61 -1.04 31.27
CA GLU A 168 16.17 -0.05 32.19
C GLU A 168 16.07 1.40 31.67
N ASN A 169 15.87 1.59 30.36
CA ASN A 169 15.94 2.89 29.70
C ASN A 169 14.71 3.22 28.84
N GLU A 170 13.54 2.64 29.10
CA GLU A 170 12.33 2.82 28.27
C GLU A 170 11.99 4.29 28.03
N ALA A 171 12.18 5.15 29.03
CA ALA A 171 11.96 6.60 28.90
C ALA A 171 12.87 7.25 27.85
N LYS A 172 14.13 6.81 27.74
CA LYS A 172 15.07 7.26 26.69
C LYS A 172 14.55 6.83 25.32
N PHE A 173 14.21 5.55 25.14
CA PHE A 173 13.67 5.04 23.87
C PHE A 173 12.41 5.79 23.45
N LYS A 174 11.49 6.04 24.38
CA LYS A 174 10.26 6.82 24.13
C LYS A 174 10.57 8.24 23.68
N ARG A 175 11.49 8.92 24.36
CA ARG A 175 11.90 10.29 24.01
C ARG A 175 12.50 10.33 22.61
N GLU A 176 13.45 9.44 22.30
CA GLU A 176 14.12 9.43 20.99
C GLU A 176 13.15 9.04 19.87
N LEU A 177 12.26 8.07 20.13
CA LEU A 177 11.20 7.68 19.20
C LEU A 177 10.31 8.88 18.84
N ILE A 178 9.94 9.70 19.83
CA ILE A 178 9.14 10.91 19.62
C ILE A 178 9.92 11.99 18.86
N ALA A 179 11.18 12.22 19.24
CA ALA A 179 12.01 13.29 18.70
C ALA A 179 12.45 13.04 17.23
N HIS A 180 12.67 11.78 16.86
CA HIS A 180 13.31 11.43 15.58
C HIS A 180 12.41 10.73 14.57
N SER A 181 11.12 10.54 14.86
CA SER A 181 10.12 10.20 13.85
C SER A 181 9.02 11.28 13.76
N LYS A 182 8.34 11.33 12.62
CA LYS A 182 7.32 12.34 12.35
C LYS A 182 6.16 11.74 11.57
N PHE A 183 4.95 11.99 12.06
CA PHE A 183 3.69 11.43 11.54
C PHE A 183 2.69 12.54 11.18
N GLY A 184 1.65 12.16 10.43
CA GLY A 184 0.52 12.99 10.05
C GLY A 184 0.59 13.54 8.61
N THR A 185 -0.55 13.56 7.93
CA THR A 185 -0.70 14.14 6.59
C THR A 185 -0.33 15.62 6.58
N GLY A 186 0.48 16.04 5.60
CA GLY A 186 0.89 17.45 5.45
C GLY A 186 1.90 17.95 6.49
N HIS A 187 2.37 17.10 7.41
CA HIS A 187 3.33 17.48 8.44
C HIS A 187 4.78 17.27 7.99
N GLY A 188 5.19 17.97 6.93
CA GLY A 188 6.58 17.97 6.44
C GLY A 188 7.54 18.71 7.37
N TYR A 189 8.84 18.52 7.18
CA TYR A 189 9.89 19.34 7.76
C TYR A 189 9.99 20.70 7.03
N HIS A 190 10.29 21.75 7.79
CA HIS A 190 10.43 23.12 7.29
C HIS A 190 11.75 23.75 7.77
N GLY A 191 12.28 24.68 6.97
CA GLY A 191 13.52 25.40 7.29
C GLY A 191 14.66 24.45 7.65
N GLN A 192 15.36 24.75 8.74
CA GLN A 192 16.51 23.99 9.25
C GLN A 192 16.22 22.55 9.67
N TYR A 193 14.96 22.14 9.77
CA TYR A 193 14.58 20.78 10.16
C TYR A 193 14.50 19.82 8.97
N LYS A 194 14.55 20.34 7.72
CA LYS A 194 14.65 19.51 6.54
C LYS A 194 15.97 18.73 6.56
N SER A 195 15.91 17.51 6.04
CA SER A 195 17.10 16.68 5.86
C SER A 195 17.49 16.71 4.39
N ASP A 196 18.77 16.62 4.11
CA ASP A 196 19.28 16.44 2.75
C ASP A 196 19.66 14.98 2.53
N HIS A 197 19.56 14.53 1.27
CA HIS A 197 19.91 13.19 0.85
C HIS A 197 20.14 13.18 -0.66
N LEU A 198 21.06 12.33 -1.14
CA LEU A 198 21.43 12.22 -2.56
C LEU A 198 20.24 11.92 -3.48
N VAL A 199 19.17 11.33 -2.95
CA VAL A 199 17.94 11.05 -3.72
C VAL A 199 17.31 12.33 -4.29
N LEU A 200 17.46 13.49 -3.63
CA LEU A 200 16.96 14.78 -4.11
C LEU A 200 17.80 15.35 -5.26
N GLU A 201 18.99 14.80 -5.48
CA GLU A 201 19.89 15.14 -6.60
C GLU A 201 19.64 14.27 -7.83
N ASN A 202 18.71 13.31 -7.76
CA ASN A 202 18.38 12.46 -8.89
C ASN A 202 17.96 13.32 -10.10
N LYS A 203 18.63 13.07 -11.24
CA LYS A 203 18.44 13.81 -12.49
C LYS A 203 17.01 13.83 -12.99
N ALA A 204 16.20 12.82 -12.67
CA ALA A 204 14.80 12.75 -13.06
C ALA A 204 13.98 13.94 -12.53
N PHE A 205 14.35 14.52 -11.39
CA PHE A 205 13.72 15.77 -10.91
C PHE A 205 13.96 16.98 -11.81
N ASN A 206 15.01 16.97 -12.64
CA ASN A 206 15.33 18.07 -13.56
C ASN A 206 14.92 17.74 -15.00
N GLU A 207 14.96 16.47 -15.38
CA GLU A 207 14.68 16.00 -16.75
C GLU A 207 13.18 15.79 -17.00
N ASN A 208 12.38 15.54 -15.95
CA ASN A 208 10.93 15.37 -16.07
C ASN A 208 10.17 16.55 -15.45
N VAL A 209 9.38 17.23 -16.28
CA VAL A 209 8.61 18.43 -15.87
C VAL A 209 7.65 18.13 -14.73
N PHE A 210 6.94 17.00 -14.78
CA PHE A 210 6.00 16.62 -13.73
C PHE A 210 6.72 16.34 -12.41
N LEU A 211 7.80 15.54 -12.42
CA LEU A 211 8.57 15.23 -11.22
C LEU A 211 9.23 16.48 -10.62
N ASN A 212 9.69 17.42 -11.45
CA ASN A 212 10.24 18.70 -11.00
C ASN A 212 9.27 19.44 -10.07
N THR A 213 7.99 19.50 -10.43
CA THR A 213 6.95 20.15 -9.59
C THR A 213 6.77 19.49 -8.22
N LEU A 214 7.22 18.24 -8.05
CA LEU A 214 7.10 17.48 -6.82
C LEU A 214 8.35 17.52 -5.94
N LYS A 215 9.46 18.10 -6.40
CA LYS A 215 10.75 18.09 -5.68
C LYS A 215 10.64 18.73 -4.29
N ASP A 216 9.98 19.88 -4.18
CA ASP A 216 9.81 20.56 -2.89
C ASP A 216 8.92 19.77 -1.93
N LYS A 217 7.87 19.13 -2.45
CA LYS A 217 7.04 18.20 -1.68
C LYS A 217 7.89 17.05 -1.15
N ALA A 218 8.66 16.39 -2.02
CA ALA A 218 9.56 15.30 -1.65
C ALA A 218 10.56 15.76 -0.58
N TRP A 219 11.21 16.91 -0.75
CA TRP A 219 12.16 17.43 0.24
C TRP A 219 11.50 17.70 1.60
N SER A 220 10.31 18.31 1.61
CA SER A 220 9.59 18.55 2.87
C SER A 220 9.18 17.26 3.59
N GLN A 221 8.84 16.20 2.87
CA GLN A 221 8.37 14.94 3.44
C GLN A 221 9.51 13.96 3.77
N LEU A 222 10.75 14.28 3.38
CA LEU A 222 11.88 13.38 3.48
C LEU A 222 12.21 13.05 4.95
N GLY A 223 12.28 11.76 5.26
CA GLY A 223 12.53 11.27 6.63
C GLY A 223 11.30 11.32 7.54
N THR A 224 10.08 11.46 6.99
CA THR A 224 8.83 11.30 7.75
C THR A 224 8.25 9.90 7.60
N SER A 225 7.48 9.46 8.59
CA SER A 225 6.83 8.15 8.63
C SER A 225 5.41 8.19 8.08
N GLY A 226 4.73 9.33 8.12
CA GLY A 226 3.43 9.45 7.46
C GLY A 226 2.17 9.16 8.26
N GLY A 227 1.20 8.50 7.62
CA GLY A 227 -0.14 8.22 8.13
C GLY A 227 -0.64 6.84 7.69
N GLY A 228 -1.90 6.50 7.98
CA GLY A 228 -2.42 5.16 7.72
C GLY A 228 -1.77 4.07 8.59
N ASN A 229 -1.39 2.95 7.97
CA ASN A 229 -0.78 1.81 8.66
C ASN A 229 0.71 1.96 8.97
N HIS A 230 1.31 3.12 8.64
CA HIS A 230 2.74 3.36 8.84
C HIS A 230 3.09 3.48 10.32
N PHE A 231 4.28 3.00 10.68
CA PHE A 231 4.75 2.97 12.07
C PHE A 231 6.28 3.07 12.19
N VAL A 232 6.72 3.44 13.39
CA VAL A 232 8.11 3.28 13.85
C VAL A 232 8.03 2.60 15.21
N GLU A 233 8.70 1.48 15.36
CA GLU A 233 8.64 0.71 16.60
C GLU A 233 9.99 0.16 17.05
N PHE A 234 10.17 0.19 18.37
CA PHE A 234 11.21 -0.59 19.04
C PHE A 234 10.62 -1.91 19.49
N GLY A 235 11.40 -2.97 19.31
CA GLY A 235 11.08 -4.29 19.83
C GLY A 235 12.33 -5.09 20.13
N ILE A 236 12.11 -6.30 20.62
CA ILE A 236 13.18 -7.25 20.91
C ILE A 236 13.18 -8.30 19.81
N ILE A 237 14.30 -8.45 19.11
CA ILE A 237 14.52 -9.53 18.16
C ILE A 237 15.31 -10.66 18.81
N GLU A 238 14.80 -11.87 18.71
CA GLU A 238 15.35 -13.09 19.29
C GLU A 238 15.87 -14.01 18.19
N PHE A 239 17.17 -14.31 18.26
CA PHE A 239 17.85 -15.33 17.48
C PHE A 239 17.98 -16.57 18.36
N GLU A 240 17.24 -17.63 18.05
CA GLU A 240 17.30 -18.90 18.80
C GLU A 240 18.62 -19.66 18.55
N LYS A 241 19.25 -19.38 17.41
CA LYS A 241 20.56 -19.87 16.98
C LYS A 241 21.31 -18.72 16.29
N GLU A 242 22.63 -18.85 16.20
CA GLU A 242 23.44 -17.93 15.41
C GLU A 242 23.01 -17.97 13.93
N ASP A 243 22.90 -16.78 13.31
CA ASP A 243 22.78 -16.66 11.86
C ASP A 243 24.14 -16.27 11.28
N LEU A 244 24.74 -17.20 10.52
CA LEU A 244 26.11 -17.07 10.00
C LEU A 244 26.23 -16.03 8.89
N ASP A 245 25.16 -15.79 8.12
CA ASP A 245 25.18 -14.82 7.02
C ASP A 245 25.13 -13.39 7.59
N LEU A 246 24.24 -13.17 8.56
CA LEU A 246 24.14 -11.88 9.27
C LEU A 246 25.27 -11.70 10.29
N LYS A 247 25.97 -12.77 10.67
CA LYS A 247 26.99 -12.80 11.73
C LYS A 247 26.44 -12.30 13.06
N ILE A 248 25.20 -12.71 13.37
CA ILE A 248 24.52 -12.37 14.62
C ILE A 248 24.49 -13.62 15.50
N PRO A 249 25.13 -13.60 16.69
CA PRO A 249 25.07 -14.70 17.63
C PRO A 249 23.65 -14.99 18.12
N LYS A 250 23.46 -16.18 18.68
CA LYS A 250 22.26 -16.50 19.46
C LYS A 250 22.10 -15.48 20.58
N GLY A 251 20.91 -14.88 20.70
CA GLY A 251 20.64 -13.88 21.72
C GLY A 251 19.42 -13.03 21.43
N LYS A 252 19.24 -12.01 22.25
CA LYS A 252 18.15 -11.04 22.13
C LYS A 252 18.71 -9.63 22.07
N TYR A 253 18.23 -8.89 21.07
CA TYR A 253 18.75 -7.59 20.71
C TYR A 253 17.60 -6.60 20.58
N VAL A 254 17.87 -5.34 20.89
CA VAL A 254 16.95 -4.25 20.54
C VAL A 254 17.02 -4.04 19.04
N ALA A 255 15.85 -3.95 18.41
CA ALA A 255 15.73 -3.61 17.01
C ALA A 255 14.73 -2.47 16.79
N LEU A 256 15.01 -1.65 15.78
CA LEU A 256 14.11 -0.64 15.25
C LEU A 256 13.49 -1.16 13.96
N LEU A 257 12.17 -1.28 13.93
CA LEU A 257 11.41 -1.59 12.73
C LEU A 257 10.61 -0.35 12.31
N THR A 258 10.66 -0.02 11.03
CA THR A 258 9.87 1.06 10.45
C THR A 258 9.07 0.55 9.27
N HIS A 259 7.84 1.05 9.15
CA HIS A 259 6.95 0.86 8.01
C HIS A 259 6.55 2.22 7.47
N SER A 260 6.97 2.53 6.25
CA SER A 260 6.60 3.75 5.53
C SER A 260 6.81 3.52 4.03
N GLY A 261 6.50 4.54 3.24
CA GLY A 261 6.71 4.52 1.80
C GLY A 261 7.13 5.87 1.27
N SER A 262 6.71 6.15 0.04
CA SER A 262 7.12 7.35 -0.69
C SER A 262 6.25 8.57 -0.39
N ARG A 263 5.35 8.48 0.59
CA ARG A 263 4.52 9.58 1.09
C ARG A 263 3.64 10.18 -0.01
N GLY A 264 3.17 11.40 0.23
CA GLY A 264 2.42 12.16 -0.76
C GLY A 264 3.16 12.39 -2.07
N PHE A 265 4.50 12.28 -2.10
CA PHE A 265 5.29 12.29 -3.34
C PHE A 265 4.91 11.12 -4.26
N GLY A 266 5.07 9.88 -3.81
CA GLY A 266 4.73 8.73 -4.64
C GLY A 266 3.24 8.54 -4.84
N ALA A 267 2.39 8.93 -3.89
CA ALA A 267 0.94 8.93 -4.11
C ALA A 267 0.50 9.89 -5.23
N THR A 268 1.16 11.06 -5.34
CA THR A 268 0.92 11.99 -6.45
C THR A 268 1.32 11.36 -7.79
N ILE A 269 2.46 10.65 -7.83
CA ILE A 269 2.92 9.90 -9.00
C ILE A 269 1.92 8.79 -9.37
N ALA A 270 1.55 7.94 -8.41
CA ALA A 270 0.64 6.83 -8.62
C ALA A 270 -0.72 7.31 -9.16
N GLY A 271 -1.28 8.37 -8.58
CA GLY A 271 -2.53 8.96 -9.02
C GLY A 271 -2.46 9.53 -10.44
N HIS A 272 -1.36 10.20 -10.79
CA HIS A 272 -1.12 10.76 -12.12
C HIS A 272 -1.08 9.68 -13.20
N TYR A 273 -0.18 8.70 -13.07
CA TYR A 273 -0.01 7.66 -14.09
C TYR A 273 -1.14 6.63 -14.10
N THR A 274 -1.82 6.38 -12.97
CA THR A 274 -3.06 5.57 -12.97
C THR A 274 -4.13 6.21 -13.84
N LYS A 275 -4.30 7.54 -13.73
CA LYS A 275 -5.29 8.26 -14.54
C LYS A 275 -4.95 8.16 -16.03
N ILE A 276 -3.68 8.35 -16.38
CA ILE A 276 -3.21 8.24 -17.77
C ILE A 276 -3.39 6.82 -18.30
N ALA A 277 -2.96 5.81 -17.53
CA ALA A 277 -3.11 4.40 -17.93
C ALA A 277 -4.57 4.06 -18.26
N LYS A 278 -5.53 4.49 -17.43
CA LYS A 278 -6.97 4.29 -17.69
C LYS A 278 -7.50 5.01 -18.94
N GLN A 279 -6.83 6.08 -19.37
CA GLN A 279 -7.22 6.81 -20.57
C GLN A 279 -6.70 6.13 -21.84
N VAL A 280 -5.46 5.64 -21.81
CA VAL A 280 -4.78 5.07 -22.99
C VAL A 280 -4.97 3.55 -23.14
N CYS A 281 -5.14 2.84 -22.02
CA CYS A 281 -5.41 1.40 -21.98
C CYS A 281 -6.87 1.19 -21.55
N LYS A 282 -7.76 1.21 -22.55
CA LYS A 282 -9.21 0.99 -22.36
C LYS A 282 -9.47 -0.48 -22.09
N LEU A 283 -9.66 -0.83 -20.82
CA LEU A 283 -10.08 -2.17 -20.37
C LEU A 283 -11.57 -2.16 -19.98
N PRO A 284 -12.27 -3.31 -20.04
CA PRO A 284 -13.62 -3.45 -19.51
C PRO A 284 -13.73 -3.00 -18.05
N HIS A 285 -14.93 -2.65 -17.62
CA HIS A 285 -15.17 -2.05 -16.31
C HIS A 285 -14.57 -2.86 -15.15
N GLU A 286 -14.72 -4.19 -15.16
CA GLU A 286 -14.17 -5.06 -14.12
C GLU A 286 -12.64 -5.02 -14.02
N ALA A 287 -11.95 -4.73 -15.13
CA ALA A 287 -10.49 -4.71 -15.22
C ALA A 287 -9.91 -3.28 -15.33
N GLN A 288 -10.75 -2.24 -15.28
CA GLN A 288 -10.30 -0.85 -15.50
C GLN A 288 -9.20 -0.40 -14.52
N ASN A 289 -9.19 -0.92 -13.28
CA ASN A 289 -8.14 -0.64 -12.31
C ASN A 289 -6.81 -1.37 -12.60
N LEU A 290 -6.75 -2.20 -13.62
CA LEU A 290 -5.56 -2.93 -14.07
C LEU A 290 -5.02 -2.38 -15.41
N ALA A 291 -5.47 -1.18 -15.81
CA ALA A 291 -4.95 -0.50 -16.98
C ALA A 291 -3.43 -0.32 -16.87
N TYR A 292 -2.74 -0.63 -17.98
CA TYR A 292 -1.28 -0.70 -18.04
C TYR A 292 -0.69 0.25 -19.07
N LEU A 293 0.61 0.49 -18.95
CA LEU A 293 1.43 1.21 -19.92
C LEU A 293 2.45 0.23 -20.50
N ASP A 294 2.61 0.24 -21.82
CA ASP A 294 3.66 -0.52 -22.49
C ASP A 294 5.02 0.13 -22.20
N LEU A 295 6.00 -0.63 -21.72
CA LEU A 295 7.34 -0.11 -21.44
C LEU A 295 8.10 0.32 -22.70
N ASN A 296 7.68 -0.04 -23.91
CA ASN A 296 8.27 0.53 -25.12
C ASN A 296 7.74 1.94 -25.44
N SER A 297 6.68 2.38 -24.75
CA SER A 297 6.11 3.72 -24.94
C SER A 297 6.81 4.76 -24.07
N GLU A 298 6.74 6.03 -24.50
CA GLU A 298 7.22 7.17 -23.71
C GLU A 298 6.57 7.21 -22.32
N LEU A 299 5.25 7.07 -22.24
CA LEU A 299 4.51 7.07 -20.98
C LEU A 299 4.92 5.92 -20.05
N GLY A 300 5.16 4.73 -20.62
CA GLY A 300 5.64 3.58 -19.85
C GLY A 300 7.02 3.81 -19.26
N GLN A 301 7.96 4.37 -20.06
CA GLN A 301 9.29 4.75 -19.58
C GLN A 301 9.23 5.86 -18.53
N GLU A 302 8.38 6.85 -18.75
CA GLU A 302 8.19 7.98 -17.84
C GLU A 302 7.71 7.49 -16.46
N TYR A 303 6.67 6.64 -16.45
CA TYR A 303 6.21 6.04 -15.20
C TYR A 303 7.27 5.14 -14.56
N TRP A 304 8.01 4.35 -15.36
CA TRP A 304 9.07 3.48 -14.83
C TRP A 304 10.13 4.29 -14.09
N ILE A 305 10.58 5.42 -14.65
CA ILE A 305 11.53 6.33 -14.02
C ILE A 305 10.93 6.94 -12.74
N ALA A 306 9.69 7.44 -12.81
CA ALA A 306 9.01 8.05 -11.68
C ALA A 306 8.79 7.07 -10.52
N MET A 307 8.39 5.83 -10.82
CA MET A 307 8.20 4.74 -9.87
C MET A 307 9.52 4.40 -9.17
N ASN A 308 10.61 4.22 -9.92
CA ASN A 308 11.92 3.92 -9.35
C ASN A 308 12.43 5.05 -8.45
N LEU A 309 12.28 6.31 -8.86
CA LEU A 309 12.59 7.45 -8.00
C LEU A 309 11.77 7.47 -6.71
N ALA A 310 10.48 7.14 -6.78
CA ALA A 310 9.64 7.03 -5.59
C ALA A 310 10.09 5.88 -4.67
N GLY A 311 10.52 4.75 -5.26
CA GLY A 311 11.17 3.65 -4.54
C GLY A 311 12.41 4.13 -3.79
N ASP A 312 13.38 4.73 -4.49
CA ASP A 312 14.62 5.24 -3.88
C ASP A 312 14.33 6.28 -2.79
N TYR A 313 13.33 7.14 -3.02
CA TYR A 313 12.90 8.13 -2.04
C TYR A 313 12.34 7.51 -0.77
N ALA A 314 11.53 6.44 -0.88
CA ALA A 314 11.07 5.70 0.29
C ALA A 314 12.28 5.13 1.08
N SER A 315 13.27 4.55 0.40
CA SER A 315 14.52 4.07 1.02
C SER A 315 15.22 5.16 1.83
N ALA A 316 15.36 6.35 1.23
CA ALA A 316 16.02 7.50 1.84
C ALA A 316 15.28 7.98 3.10
N CYS A 317 13.94 7.95 3.10
CA CYS A 317 13.15 8.27 4.28
C CYS A 317 13.49 7.34 5.46
N HIS A 318 13.56 6.04 5.20
CA HIS A 318 13.92 5.04 6.21
C HIS A 318 15.37 5.23 6.69
N GLU A 319 16.31 5.46 5.77
CA GLU A 319 17.71 5.71 6.12
C GLU A 319 17.87 6.89 7.09
N ILE A 320 17.22 8.01 6.82
CA ILE A 320 17.27 9.20 7.68
C ILE A 320 16.71 8.91 9.08
N ILE A 321 15.58 8.20 9.18
CA ILE A 321 14.98 7.84 10.47
C ILE A 321 15.93 6.92 11.24
N HIS A 322 16.42 5.86 10.59
CA HIS A 322 17.29 4.86 11.22
C HIS A 322 18.63 5.45 11.67
N ASP A 323 19.22 6.36 10.88
CA ASP A 323 20.48 7.01 11.24
C ASP A 323 20.33 8.01 12.38
N LYS A 324 19.23 8.77 12.42
CA LYS A 324 18.93 9.64 13.56
C LYS A 324 18.76 8.82 14.83
N MET A 325 17.99 7.72 14.77
CA MET A 325 17.81 6.82 15.92
C MET A 325 19.12 6.18 16.37
N LYS A 326 19.91 5.65 15.44
CA LYS A 326 21.24 5.06 15.73
C LYS A 326 22.13 6.04 16.47
N LYS A 327 22.24 7.28 15.96
CA LYS A 327 23.04 8.35 16.57
C LYS A 327 22.51 8.75 17.95
N ALA A 328 21.20 8.91 18.11
CA ALA A 328 20.57 9.31 19.37
C ALA A 328 20.74 8.25 20.48
N LEU A 329 20.74 6.98 20.11
CA LEU A 329 20.95 5.88 21.05
C LEU A 329 22.43 5.64 21.38
N GLY A 330 23.34 6.07 20.51
CA GLY A 330 24.76 5.72 20.57
C GLY A 330 25.02 4.26 20.19
N ALA A 331 24.19 3.71 19.31
CA ALA A 331 24.18 2.29 18.96
C ALA A 331 25.06 1.98 17.73
N VAL A 332 25.50 0.74 17.63
CA VAL A 332 26.05 0.15 16.40
C VAL A 332 24.97 -0.73 15.75
N THR A 333 24.78 -0.59 14.44
CA THR A 333 23.89 -1.47 13.68
C THR A 333 24.61 -2.75 13.32
N LEU A 334 24.16 -3.88 13.86
CA LEU A 334 24.67 -5.22 13.56
C LEU A 334 24.21 -5.69 12.18
N ALA A 335 22.94 -5.46 11.86
CA ALA A 335 22.38 -5.74 10.53
C ALA A 335 21.27 -4.76 10.18
N LYS A 336 21.11 -4.51 8.88
CA LYS A 336 20.02 -3.74 8.29
C LYS A 336 19.33 -4.60 7.24
N ILE A 337 18.01 -4.71 7.33
CA ILE A 337 17.18 -5.47 6.39
C ILE A 337 16.10 -4.53 5.85
N GLU A 338 15.89 -4.55 4.54
CA GLU A 338 14.80 -3.81 3.90
C GLU A 338 14.10 -4.69 2.88
N ASN A 339 12.77 -4.62 2.82
CA ASN A 339 11.99 -5.32 1.81
C ASN A 339 10.78 -4.49 1.37
N HIS A 340 10.69 -4.21 0.07
CA HIS A 340 9.55 -3.49 -0.51
C HIS A 340 8.35 -4.42 -0.56
N HIS A 341 7.16 -3.84 -0.49
CA HIS A 341 5.93 -4.60 -0.66
C HIS A 341 4.89 -3.98 -1.59
N ASN A 342 5.15 -2.77 -2.11
CA ASN A 342 4.35 -2.13 -3.15
C ASN A 342 5.27 -1.62 -4.27
N PHE A 343 5.63 -2.48 -5.23
CA PHE A 343 6.60 -2.11 -6.28
C PHE A 343 6.49 -3.04 -7.49
N ALA A 344 7.22 -2.71 -8.56
CA ALA A 344 7.39 -3.59 -9.71
C ALA A 344 8.86 -3.73 -10.11
N TRP A 345 9.28 -4.93 -10.50
CA TRP A 345 10.66 -5.25 -10.85
C TRP A 345 10.73 -5.93 -12.22
N LYS A 346 11.85 -5.74 -12.90
CA LYS A 346 12.24 -6.59 -14.02
C LYS A 346 12.86 -7.86 -13.47
N GLU A 347 12.27 -9.00 -13.78
CA GLU A 347 12.76 -10.31 -13.34
C GLU A 347 12.73 -11.31 -14.48
N ILE A 348 13.49 -12.41 -14.34
CA ILE A 348 13.41 -13.54 -15.26
C ILE A 348 12.43 -14.56 -14.69
N TYR A 349 11.41 -14.90 -15.47
CA TYR A 349 10.43 -15.94 -15.14
C TYR A 349 10.31 -16.91 -16.31
N ASN A 350 10.56 -18.20 -16.07
CA ASN A 350 10.61 -19.24 -17.11
C ASN A 350 11.49 -18.87 -18.33
N GLY A 351 12.60 -18.16 -18.10
CA GLY A 351 13.54 -17.74 -19.13
C GLY A 351 13.17 -16.46 -19.90
N GLU A 352 12.03 -15.82 -19.59
CA GLU A 352 11.61 -14.55 -20.19
C GLU A 352 11.76 -13.37 -19.21
N GLU A 353 12.17 -12.19 -19.69
CA GLU A 353 12.10 -10.94 -18.91
C GLU A 353 10.63 -10.53 -18.76
N VAL A 354 10.18 -10.40 -17.51
CA VAL A 354 8.83 -10.00 -17.14
C VAL A 354 8.86 -8.85 -16.14
N ILE A 355 7.73 -8.14 -16.03
CA ILE A 355 7.52 -7.10 -15.02
C ILE A 355 6.69 -7.69 -13.89
N VAL A 356 7.32 -7.96 -12.76
CA VAL A 356 6.68 -8.55 -11.58
C VAL A 356 6.18 -7.44 -10.69
N HIS A 357 4.86 -7.32 -10.60
CA HIS A 357 4.16 -6.41 -9.69
C HIS A 357 3.92 -7.12 -8.38
N ARG A 358 4.27 -6.49 -7.26
CA ARG A 358 3.90 -6.96 -5.92
C ARG A 358 3.19 -5.86 -5.18
N LYS A 359 2.00 -6.15 -4.67
CA LYS A 359 1.18 -5.24 -3.88
C LYS A 359 0.79 -5.91 -2.58
N GLY A 360 1.32 -5.43 -1.46
CA GLY A 360 1.32 -6.16 -0.20
C GLY A 360 1.97 -7.54 -0.31
N ALA A 361 3.02 -7.68 -1.12
CA ALA A 361 3.80 -8.92 -1.21
C ALA A 361 5.27 -8.55 -1.40
N THR A 362 6.19 -9.35 -0.90
CA THR A 362 7.60 -9.00 -0.85
C THR A 362 8.47 -10.01 -1.59
N PRO A 363 9.61 -9.58 -2.18
CA PRO A 363 10.56 -10.53 -2.78
C PRO A 363 11.05 -11.56 -1.75
N ALA A 364 11.00 -12.83 -2.13
CA ALA A 364 11.42 -14.00 -1.37
C ALA A 364 12.21 -14.98 -2.26
N GLY A 365 13.04 -14.42 -3.16
CA GLY A 365 14.05 -15.18 -3.88
C GLY A 365 14.97 -15.93 -2.91
N LYS A 366 15.65 -16.96 -3.41
CA LYS A 366 16.53 -17.78 -2.57
C LYS A 366 17.54 -16.90 -1.82
N ASN A 367 17.56 -17.03 -0.50
CA ASN A 367 18.40 -16.28 0.43
C ASN A 367 18.09 -14.78 0.57
N VAL A 368 17.05 -14.25 -0.08
CA VAL A 368 16.65 -12.84 0.08
C VAL A 368 16.04 -12.65 1.46
N MET A 369 16.58 -11.70 2.23
CA MET A 369 16.10 -11.38 3.57
C MET A 369 14.87 -10.48 3.52
N GLY A 370 13.95 -10.66 4.46
CA GLY A 370 12.81 -9.77 4.66
C GLY A 370 12.28 -9.83 6.09
N ILE A 371 11.41 -8.90 6.46
CA ILE A 371 10.70 -8.90 7.74
C ILE A 371 9.19 -8.90 7.47
N ILE A 372 8.49 -9.85 8.07
CA ILE A 372 7.02 -10.01 7.97
C ILE A 372 6.43 -9.64 9.34
N PRO A 373 5.92 -8.42 9.55
CA PRO A 373 5.29 -8.00 10.80
C PRO A 373 3.98 -8.74 11.07
N GLY A 374 3.61 -8.84 12.35
CA GLY A 374 2.27 -9.21 12.77
C GLY A 374 1.37 -7.97 12.88
N SER A 375 1.27 -7.46 14.10
CA SER A 375 0.53 -6.25 14.47
C SER A 375 1.30 -5.54 15.59
N MET A 376 0.80 -4.42 16.11
CA MET A 376 1.46 -3.73 17.23
C MET A 376 1.62 -4.59 18.51
N THR A 377 0.92 -5.74 18.64
CA THR A 377 1.10 -6.68 19.77
C THR A 377 1.55 -8.07 19.34
N ALA A 378 1.37 -8.45 18.07
CA ALA A 378 1.75 -9.77 17.56
C ALA A 378 3.20 -9.75 17.04
N PRO A 379 3.93 -10.87 17.10
CA PRO A 379 5.32 -10.91 16.65
C PRO A 379 5.45 -10.66 15.15
N GLY A 380 6.59 -10.11 14.76
CA GLY A 380 7.11 -10.17 13.39
C GLY A 380 8.16 -11.25 13.23
N PHE A 381 8.43 -11.65 12.00
CA PHE A 381 9.39 -12.70 11.68
C PHE A 381 10.42 -12.19 10.68
N LEU A 382 11.68 -12.19 11.07
CA LEU A 382 12.81 -12.05 10.15
C LEU A 382 12.91 -13.35 9.37
N VAL A 383 12.85 -13.26 8.05
CA VAL A 383 12.76 -14.40 7.16
C VAL A 383 13.82 -14.37 6.06
N ARG A 384 14.07 -15.55 5.49
CA ARG A 384 14.93 -15.75 4.33
C ARG A 384 14.13 -16.49 3.26
N GLY A 385 14.08 -15.94 2.05
CA GLY A 385 13.31 -16.51 0.94
C GLY A 385 13.87 -17.86 0.47
N LYS A 386 12.97 -18.76 0.07
CA LYS A 386 13.31 -20.08 -0.49
C LYS A 386 13.46 -20.06 -2.01
N GLY A 387 12.95 -19.02 -2.68
CA GLY A 387 12.94 -18.92 -4.13
C GLY A 387 11.91 -19.85 -4.79
N GLU A 388 10.71 -19.94 -4.21
CA GLU A 388 9.61 -20.71 -4.80
C GLU A 388 9.12 -20.05 -6.10
N GLU A 389 9.40 -20.69 -7.23
CA GLU A 389 9.10 -20.17 -8.56
C GLU A 389 7.59 -20.04 -8.81
N LYS A 390 6.75 -20.94 -8.26
CA LYS A 390 5.29 -20.81 -8.40
C LYS A 390 4.75 -19.58 -7.69
N ALA A 391 5.43 -19.12 -6.64
CA ALA A 391 5.12 -17.86 -5.97
C ALA A 391 5.80 -16.65 -6.64
N ILE A 392 6.47 -16.85 -7.77
CA ILE A 392 7.26 -15.83 -8.47
C ILE A 392 8.27 -15.21 -7.48
N ASN A 393 8.96 -16.09 -6.73
CA ASN A 393 9.95 -15.70 -5.73
C ASN A 393 9.42 -14.65 -4.76
N SER A 394 8.21 -14.86 -4.20
CA SER A 394 7.53 -13.88 -3.35
C SER A 394 6.95 -14.50 -2.08
N ALA A 395 6.72 -13.67 -1.07
CA ALA A 395 6.10 -14.03 0.20
C ALA A 395 5.15 -12.92 0.69
N SER A 396 4.41 -13.20 1.77
CA SER A 396 3.57 -12.20 2.45
C SER A 396 4.39 -11.00 2.93
N HIS A 397 3.73 -9.84 3.03
CA HIS A 397 4.34 -8.62 3.56
C HIS A 397 4.00 -8.34 5.02
N GLY A 398 3.04 -9.07 5.59
CA GLY A 398 2.60 -8.92 6.98
C GLY A 398 1.47 -9.88 7.33
N ALA A 399 0.69 -9.59 8.37
CA ALA A 399 -0.48 -10.41 8.73
C ALA A 399 -1.68 -10.24 7.78
N GLY A 400 -1.79 -9.08 7.13
CA GLY A 400 -2.99 -8.72 6.36
C GLY A 400 -4.20 -8.40 7.24
N ARG A 401 -5.17 -7.68 6.69
CA ARG A 401 -6.38 -7.28 7.43
C ARG A 401 -7.42 -8.39 7.39
N GLN A 402 -8.14 -8.58 8.50
CA GLN A 402 -9.34 -9.42 8.55
C GLN A 402 -10.64 -8.61 8.54
N MET A 403 -10.55 -7.29 8.73
CA MET A 403 -11.68 -6.37 8.65
C MET A 403 -11.27 -5.02 8.07
N SER A 404 -12.21 -4.35 7.41
CA SER A 404 -11.99 -3.01 6.87
C SER A 404 -11.74 -1.99 7.98
N ARG A 405 -11.08 -0.87 7.66
CA ARG A 405 -10.87 0.24 8.61
C ARG A 405 -12.18 0.74 9.21
N THR A 406 -13.23 0.83 8.39
CA THR A 406 -14.57 1.23 8.86
C THR A 406 -15.19 0.22 9.82
N GLN A 407 -15.02 -1.08 9.58
CA GLN A 407 -15.49 -2.11 10.52
C GLN A 407 -14.70 -2.08 11.82
N ALA A 408 -13.38 -1.92 11.77
CA ALA A 408 -12.53 -1.80 12.94
C ALA A 408 -12.94 -0.62 13.84
N ILE A 409 -13.08 0.58 13.26
CA ILE A 409 -13.55 1.78 13.99
C ILE A 409 -14.93 1.57 14.61
N LYS A 410 -15.81 0.83 13.94
CA LYS A 410 -17.18 0.59 14.40
C LYS A 410 -17.26 -0.44 15.53
N ASN A 411 -16.43 -1.49 15.48
CA ASN A 411 -16.59 -2.69 16.29
C ASN A 411 -15.57 -2.82 17.42
N ILE A 412 -14.45 -2.07 17.38
CA ILE A 412 -13.38 -2.14 18.39
C ILE A 412 -13.47 -0.91 19.29
N THR A 413 -13.44 -1.11 20.61
CA THR A 413 -13.41 0.00 21.55
C THR A 413 -11.97 0.38 21.93
N ARG A 414 -11.77 1.63 22.38
CA ARG A 414 -10.47 2.06 22.93
C ARG A 414 -10.06 1.24 24.15
N ASN A 415 -11.03 0.78 24.95
CA ASN A 415 -10.75 -0.03 26.12
C ASN A 415 -10.23 -1.41 25.74
N ASP A 416 -10.79 -2.04 24.70
CA ASP A 416 -10.30 -3.32 24.18
C ASP A 416 -8.85 -3.18 23.69
N MET A 417 -8.58 -2.12 22.92
CA MET A 417 -7.24 -1.81 22.43
C MET A 417 -6.24 -1.55 23.57
N GLN A 418 -6.61 -0.80 24.60
CA GLN A 418 -5.75 -0.56 25.76
C GLN A 418 -5.49 -1.84 26.58
N THR A 419 -6.50 -2.69 26.71
CA THR A 419 -6.39 -3.97 27.44
C THR A 419 -5.39 -4.88 26.76
N ILE A 420 -5.54 -5.12 25.44
CA ILE A 420 -4.63 -6.00 24.71
C ILE A 420 -3.19 -5.47 24.67
N LEU A 421 -2.99 -4.14 24.57
CA LEU A 421 -1.67 -3.53 24.64
C LEU A 421 -1.01 -3.76 26.00
N LYS A 422 -1.78 -3.58 27.08
CA LYS A 422 -1.30 -3.81 28.45
C LYS A 422 -0.93 -5.28 28.67
N ASP A 423 -1.76 -6.20 28.20
CA ASP A 423 -1.53 -7.65 28.33
C ASP A 423 -0.24 -8.10 27.64
N HIS A 424 0.16 -7.42 26.56
CA HIS A 424 1.40 -7.70 25.84
C HIS A 424 2.59 -6.82 26.26
N GLY A 425 2.37 -5.88 27.20
CA GLY A 425 3.40 -4.95 27.66
C GLY A 425 3.90 -4.01 26.55
N VAL A 426 3.00 -3.55 25.67
CA VAL A 426 3.33 -2.66 24.56
C VAL A 426 2.95 -1.21 24.90
N THR A 427 3.93 -0.32 24.81
CA THR A 427 3.69 1.12 24.87
C THR A 427 3.28 1.65 23.49
N LEU A 428 2.06 2.17 23.38
CA LEU A 428 1.57 2.80 22.17
C LEU A 428 1.62 4.33 22.25
N ILE A 429 2.08 4.97 21.18
CA ILE A 429 2.14 6.41 21.01
C ILE A 429 1.35 6.76 19.74
N GLY A 430 0.15 7.30 19.92
CA GLY A 430 -0.79 7.59 18.83
C GLY A 430 -1.61 6.36 18.42
N ALA A 431 -1.86 6.24 17.12
CA ALA A 431 -2.71 5.25 16.44
C ALA A 431 -4.23 5.43 16.60
N GLY A 432 -4.93 5.13 15.51
CA GLY A 432 -6.38 5.00 15.47
C GLY A 432 -6.87 3.58 15.75
N LEU A 433 -8.18 3.44 16.00
CA LEU A 433 -8.84 2.14 16.19
C LEU A 433 -8.83 1.27 14.93
N ASP A 434 -8.66 1.89 13.76
CA ASP A 434 -8.53 1.20 12.49
C ASP A 434 -7.26 0.35 12.39
N GLU A 435 -6.25 0.63 13.21
CA GLU A 435 -5.00 -0.13 13.25
C GLU A 435 -4.87 -1.00 14.50
N ALA A 436 -5.93 -1.17 15.28
CA ALA A 436 -5.92 -2.00 16.47
C ALA A 436 -5.58 -3.49 16.15
N PRO A 437 -4.90 -4.23 17.05
CA PRO A 437 -4.43 -5.60 16.76
C PRO A 437 -5.52 -6.55 16.24
N MET A 438 -6.75 -6.42 16.73
CA MET A 438 -7.90 -7.24 16.36
C MET A 438 -8.33 -7.05 14.89
N ALA A 439 -7.87 -5.99 14.22
CA ALA A 439 -8.18 -5.74 12.82
C ALA A 439 -7.35 -6.60 11.84
N TYR A 440 -6.29 -7.23 12.34
CA TYR A 440 -5.32 -8.00 11.57
C TYR A 440 -5.49 -9.51 11.75
N LYS A 441 -5.16 -10.30 10.73
CA LYS A 441 -5.20 -11.77 10.83
C LYS A 441 -4.17 -12.28 11.84
N ASP A 442 -4.30 -13.54 12.23
CA ASP A 442 -3.27 -14.21 13.04
C ASP A 442 -2.00 -14.44 12.19
N ILE A 443 -0.92 -13.76 12.56
CA ILE A 443 0.37 -13.86 11.88
C ILE A 443 0.92 -15.30 11.90
N HIS A 444 0.63 -16.10 12.93
CA HIS A 444 1.11 -17.48 12.98
C HIS A 444 0.45 -18.34 11.90
N GLN A 445 -0.84 -18.13 11.62
CA GLN A 445 -1.53 -18.83 10.53
C GLN A 445 -0.99 -18.41 9.16
N VAL A 446 -0.67 -17.13 8.99
CA VAL A 446 -0.01 -16.61 7.78
C VAL A 446 1.35 -17.28 7.59
N MET A 447 2.18 -17.35 8.63
CA MET A 447 3.49 -18.00 8.57
C MET A 447 3.41 -19.50 8.31
N VAL A 448 2.47 -20.22 8.93
CA VAL A 448 2.22 -21.65 8.64
C VAL A 448 1.84 -21.87 7.18
N SER A 449 1.09 -20.95 6.59
CA SER A 449 0.60 -21.04 5.20
C SER A 449 1.65 -20.70 4.13
N GLN A 450 2.85 -20.27 4.53
CA GLN A 450 3.96 -19.92 3.61
C GLN A 450 5.29 -20.57 3.99
N GLN A 451 5.25 -21.72 4.67
CA GLN A 451 6.46 -22.47 5.03
C GLN A 451 7.28 -22.88 3.79
N ASP A 452 6.63 -23.03 2.63
CA ASP A 452 7.31 -23.33 1.36
C ASP A 452 7.99 -22.09 0.75
N LEU A 453 7.63 -20.88 1.18
CA LEU A 453 8.11 -19.62 0.59
C LEU A 453 9.32 -19.05 1.33
N VAL A 454 9.39 -19.26 2.65
CA VAL A 454 10.38 -18.63 3.52
C VAL A 454 10.84 -19.54 4.67
N ASP A 455 12.07 -19.34 5.12
CA ASP A 455 12.57 -19.84 6.39
C ASP A 455 12.58 -18.73 7.45
N VAL A 456 12.14 -19.04 8.67
CA VAL A 456 12.22 -18.10 9.80
C VAL A 456 13.65 -18.09 10.34
N VAL A 457 14.22 -16.88 10.44
CA VAL A 457 15.57 -16.62 10.95
C VAL A 457 15.51 -16.16 12.41
N ALA A 458 14.63 -15.21 12.71
CA ALA A 458 14.48 -14.64 14.05
C ALA A 458 13.06 -14.13 14.27
N LYS A 459 12.68 -13.97 15.55
CA LYS A 459 11.36 -13.49 15.97
C LYS A 459 11.49 -12.11 16.59
N PHE A 460 10.76 -11.15 16.07
CA PHE A 460 10.69 -9.78 16.57
C PHE A 460 9.41 -9.59 17.40
N VAL A 461 9.53 -9.08 18.62
CA VAL A 461 8.39 -8.80 19.50
C VAL A 461 8.32 -7.28 19.74
N PRO A 462 7.25 -6.60 19.27
CA PRO A 462 7.06 -5.17 19.52
C PRO A 462 7.02 -4.85 21.01
N LYS A 463 7.59 -3.69 21.40
CA LYS A 463 7.56 -3.18 22.78
C LYS A 463 7.10 -1.73 22.86
N MET A 464 7.44 -0.93 21.86
CA MET A 464 7.03 0.46 21.80
C MET A 464 6.72 0.84 20.36
N VAL A 465 5.48 1.22 20.10
CA VAL A 465 4.97 1.49 18.75
C VAL A 465 4.52 2.94 18.66
N ARG A 466 4.94 3.63 17.61
CA ARG A 466 4.44 4.97 17.28
C ARG A 466 3.80 4.97 15.90
N MET A 467 2.61 5.57 15.83
CA MET A 467 1.82 5.76 14.60
C MET A 467 1.21 7.16 14.57
N ALA A 468 0.47 7.52 13.51
CA ALA A 468 -0.28 8.78 13.44
C ALA A 468 -1.49 8.79 14.41
N ASP A 469 -1.81 9.95 14.99
CA ASP A 469 -2.79 10.09 16.07
C ASP A 469 -4.27 10.00 15.64
N ASP A 470 -4.59 10.19 14.35
CA ASP A 470 -5.95 10.56 13.91
C ASP A 470 -6.54 9.71 12.77
N GLY A 471 -5.97 8.55 12.45
CA GLY A 471 -6.40 7.80 11.26
C GLY A 471 -6.34 8.65 9.99
N SER A 472 -5.44 9.65 9.97
CA SER A 472 -5.14 10.46 8.79
C SER A 472 -4.95 9.51 7.61
N LYS A 473 -5.66 9.83 6.51
CA LYS A 473 -5.59 9.04 5.29
C LYS A 473 -4.12 8.91 4.88
N GLU A 474 -3.78 7.76 4.29
CA GLU A 474 -2.55 7.64 3.51
C GLU A 474 -2.51 8.83 2.52
N ASP A 475 -1.38 9.53 2.49
CA ASP A 475 -1.20 10.77 1.71
C ASP A 475 -1.44 10.55 0.22
#